data_AF-A0A5D0UCK1-F1
#
_entry.id   AF-A0A5D0UCK1-F1
#
_cell.length_a   1.000
_cell.length_b   1.000
_cell.length_c   1.000
_cell.angle_alpha   90.00
_cell.angle_beta   90.00
_cell.angle_gamma   90.00
#
_symmetry.space_group_name_H-M   'P 1'
#
loop_
_entity.id
_entity.type
_entity.pdbx_description
1 polymer ?
#
loop_
_entity_poly.entity_id
_entity_poly.type
_entity_poly.pdbx_seq_one_letter_code
_entity_poly.pdbx_strand_id
1 'polypeptide(L)'
;MTHPSAAELAARVRGELARATTANRFVDMLESGDIPRERLAWLACEEYRIVGSDRRSFALLAARFPAEPAGEFFLGLAQGEGQALKLLDNFAAALGESEKNLRSYEPKPFAQAYPAYLAQRAAFGTASEVALAMLANLEEWGSYCSRTARALQANYGLDEEAVGFFTFFSDSPPGFEEQALSVIEAGLAGGDDPEEAARAARLLHAYETAFWDALAEGLP
;
A
#
# COMPACT_ATOMS: atom_id res chain seq x y z
N MET A 1 19.95 0.71 -27.47
CA MET A 1 18.95 -0.31 -27.10
C MET A 1 17.66 0.45 -26.86
N THR A 2 16.56 0.09 -27.52
CA THR A 2 15.24 0.67 -27.24
C THR A 2 14.77 0.10 -25.91
N HIS A 3 14.60 0.95 -24.91
CA HIS A 3 14.02 0.57 -23.62
C HIS A 3 12.54 0.20 -23.84
N PRO A 4 11.98 -0.75 -23.06
CA PRO A 4 10.55 -1.06 -23.10
C PRO A 4 9.74 0.19 -22.74
N SER A 5 8.57 0.36 -23.34
CA SER A 5 7.64 1.42 -22.93
C SER A 5 7.18 1.21 -21.49
N ALA A 6 6.74 2.27 -20.81
CA ALA A 6 6.19 2.19 -19.47
C ALA A 6 5.03 1.17 -19.37
N ALA A 7 4.17 1.13 -20.39
CA ALA A 7 3.03 0.21 -20.43
C ALA A 7 3.47 -1.26 -20.56
N GLU A 8 4.45 -1.55 -21.41
CA GLU A 8 5.01 -2.91 -21.55
C GLU A 8 5.72 -3.36 -20.26
N LEU A 9 6.44 -2.44 -19.60
CA LEU A 9 7.09 -2.71 -18.33
C LEU A 9 6.07 -3.00 -17.23
N ALA A 10 5.03 -2.15 -17.10
CA ALA A 10 3.96 -2.32 -16.13
C ALA A 10 3.19 -3.64 -16.35
N ALA A 11 2.82 -3.94 -17.59
CA ALA A 11 2.11 -5.19 -17.93
C ALA A 11 2.96 -6.42 -17.62
N ARG A 12 4.27 -6.39 -17.91
CA ARG A 12 5.19 -7.47 -17.57
C ARG A 12 5.24 -7.69 -16.07
N VAL A 13 5.48 -6.63 -15.29
CA VAL A 13 5.61 -6.71 -13.83
C VAL A 13 4.29 -7.18 -13.21
N ARG A 14 3.14 -6.63 -13.59
CA ARG A 14 1.82 -7.12 -13.14
C ARG A 14 1.65 -8.61 -13.40
N GLY A 15 2.03 -9.08 -14.60
CA GLY A 15 1.99 -10.51 -14.93
C GLY A 15 2.94 -11.35 -14.07
N GLU A 16 4.11 -10.83 -13.68
CA GLU A 16 5.01 -11.49 -12.74
C GLU A 16 4.44 -11.56 -11.33
N LEU A 17 3.88 -10.45 -10.82
CA LEU A 17 3.27 -10.39 -9.48
C LEU A 17 2.06 -11.32 -9.39
N ALA A 18 1.14 -11.28 -10.36
CA ALA A 18 -0.04 -12.14 -10.38
C ALA A 18 0.30 -13.65 -10.39
N ARG A 19 1.48 -14.04 -10.90
CA ARG A 19 1.97 -15.42 -10.84
C ARG A 19 2.64 -15.76 -9.49
N ALA A 20 3.15 -14.76 -8.79
CA ALA A 20 3.77 -14.90 -7.47
C ALA A 20 2.74 -14.82 -6.34
N THR A 21 1.60 -14.15 -6.57
CA THR A 21 0.50 -14.00 -5.62
C THR A 21 0.07 -15.36 -5.09
N THR A 22 0.05 -15.47 -3.76
CA THR A 22 -0.52 -16.59 -3.03
C THR A 22 -1.80 -16.19 -2.32
N ALA A 23 -2.59 -17.16 -1.86
CA ALA A 23 -3.76 -16.87 -1.04
C ALA A 23 -3.35 -16.07 0.21
N ASN A 24 -4.07 -14.99 0.50
CA ASN A 24 -3.81 -14.15 1.66
C ASN A 24 -4.53 -14.74 2.87
N ARG A 25 -3.77 -15.49 3.67
CA ARG A 25 -4.30 -16.23 4.83
C ARG A 25 -5.02 -15.33 5.83
N PHE A 26 -4.52 -14.13 6.08
CA PHE A 26 -5.18 -13.19 7.00
C PHE A 26 -6.56 -12.80 6.50
N VAL A 27 -6.67 -12.42 5.22
CA VAL A 27 -7.95 -12.03 4.60
C VAL A 27 -8.90 -13.23 4.53
N ASP A 28 -8.40 -14.44 4.22
CA ASP A 28 -9.22 -15.65 4.18
C ASP A 28 -9.83 -15.97 5.56
N MET A 29 -9.02 -15.88 6.64
CA MET A 29 -9.50 -16.06 8.01
C MET A 29 -10.45 -14.94 8.46
N LEU A 30 -10.26 -13.73 7.95
CA LEU A 30 -11.16 -12.61 8.22
C LEU A 30 -12.53 -12.89 7.60
N GLU A 31 -12.57 -13.39 6.37
CA GLU A 31 -13.79 -13.79 5.65
C GLU A 31 -14.51 -14.99 6.29
N SER A 32 -13.81 -15.86 7.02
CA SER A 32 -14.44 -16.92 7.82
C SER A 32 -14.84 -16.50 9.23
N GLY A 33 -14.43 -15.31 9.69
CA GLY A 33 -14.71 -14.82 11.05
C GLY A 33 -13.77 -15.37 12.12
N ASP A 34 -12.62 -15.93 11.72
CA ASP A 34 -11.67 -16.63 12.61
C ASP A 34 -10.52 -15.74 13.11
N ILE A 35 -10.53 -14.44 12.80
CA ILE A 35 -9.52 -13.49 13.27
C ILE A 35 -9.87 -13.00 14.69
N PRO A 36 -9.02 -13.22 15.70
CA PRO A 36 -9.24 -12.66 17.03
C PRO A 36 -9.24 -11.14 17.02
N ARG A 37 -10.05 -10.51 17.88
CA ARG A 37 -10.13 -9.04 18.01
C ARG A 37 -8.76 -8.37 18.20
N GLU A 38 -7.85 -9.02 18.92
CA GLU A 38 -6.47 -8.53 19.11
C GLU A 38 -5.75 -8.29 17.77
N ARG A 39 -5.96 -9.15 16.77
CA ARG A 39 -5.34 -9.02 15.45
C ARG A 39 -5.95 -7.88 14.62
N LEU A 40 -7.23 -7.58 14.84
CA LEU A 40 -7.85 -6.38 14.27
C LEU A 40 -7.24 -5.10 14.87
N ALA A 41 -6.96 -5.11 16.18
CA ALA A 41 -6.26 -4.00 16.82
C ALA A 41 -4.82 -3.86 16.29
N TRP A 42 -4.13 -4.97 16.04
CA TRP A 42 -2.82 -4.95 15.38
C TRP A 42 -2.90 -4.36 13.99
N LEU A 43 -3.87 -4.77 13.17
CA LEU A 43 -4.11 -4.19 11.85
C LEU A 43 -4.24 -2.66 11.95
N ALA A 44 -5.07 -2.14 12.85
CA ALA A 44 -5.21 -0.69 13.04
C ALA A 44 -3.88 -0.01 13.47
N CYS A 45 -3.11 -0.64 14.36
CA CYS A 45 -1.86 -0.05 14.87
C CYS A 45 -0.73 -0.07 13.84
N GLU A 46 -0.61 -1.15 13.06
CA GLU A 46 0.39 -1.26 12.00
C GLU A 46 0.07 -0.28 10.87
N GLU A 47 -1.19 -0.20 10.43
CA GLU A 47 -1.65 0.74 9.40
C GLU A 47 -1.41 2.19 9.81
N TYR A 48 -1.64 2.54 11.09
CA TYR A 48 -1.40 3.90 11.58
C TYR A 48 0.05 4.35 11.35
N ARG A 49 0.99 3.41 11.47
CA ARG A 49 2.41 3.67 11.23
C ARG A 49 2.77 3.64 9.75
N ILE A 50 2.21 2.70 8.99
CA ILE A 50 2.40 2.56 7.54
C ILE A 50 1.92 3.81 6.84
N VAL A 51 0.64 4.14 6.94
CA VAL A 51 -0.01 5.29 6.30
C VAL A 51 0.69 6.61 6.70
N GLY A 52 1.11 6.72 7.97
CA GLY A 52 1.91 7.84 8.45
C GLY A 52 3.29 7.94 7.78
N SER A 53 3.97 6.81 7.56
CA SER A 53 5.25 6.72 6.86
C SER A 53 5.11 7.02 5.37
N ASP A 54 4.10 6.43 4.73
CA ASP A 54 3.81 6.56 3.30
C ASP A 54 3.50 8.02 2.96
N ARG A 55 2.66 8.69 3.76
CA ARG A 55 2.39 10.12 3.63
C ARG A 55 3.67 10.97 3.57
N ARG A 56 4.62 10.70 4.47
CA ARG A 56 5.90 11.43 4.52
C ARG A 56 6.80 11.07 3.34
N SER A 57 6.80 9.81 2.94
CA SER A 57 7.59 9.29 1.83
C SER A 57 7.14 9.88 0.50
N PHE A 58 5.82 9.92 0.25
CA PHE A 58 5.26 10.56 -0.94
C PHE A 58 5.47 12.08 -0.95
N ALA A 59 5.34 12.74 0.21
CA ALA A 59 5.67 14.17 0.30
C ALA A 59 7.16 14.45 -0.01
N LEU A 60 8.07 13.58 0.44
CA LEU A 60 9.49 13.66 0.11
C LEU A 60 9.74 13.43 -1.39
N LEU A 61 9.07 12.47 -2.00
CA LEU A 61 9.16 12.22 -3.45
C LEU A 61 8.68 13.42 -4.26
N ALA A 62 7.55 14.03 -3.88
CA ALA A 62 7.07 15.25 -4.52
C ALA A 62 8.09 16.40 -4.41
N ALA A 63 8.80 16.51 -3.29
CA ALA A 63 9.86 17.50 -3.12
C ALA A 63 11.14 17.18 -3.93
N ARG A 64 11.51 15.90 -4.07
CA ARG A 64 12.67 15.45 -4.85
C ARG A 64 12.43 15.53 -6.36
N PHE A 65 11.20 15.28 -6.79
CA PHE A 65 10.77 15.26 -8.18
C PHE A 65 9.63 16.26 -8.42
N PRO A 66 9.88 17.58 -8.28
CA PRO A 66 8.80 18.58 -8.26
C PRO A 66 8.20 18.90 -9.63
N ALA A 67 8.87 18.50 -10.73
CA ALA A 67 8.37 18.73 -12.07
C ALA A 67 7.27 17.71 -12.44
N GLU A 68 6.34 18.13 -13.31
CA GLU A 68 5.39 17.22 -13.92
C GLU A 68 6.10 16.16 -14.78
N PRO A 69 5.59 14.91 -14.82
CA PRO A 69 4.36 14.45 -14.16
C PRO A 69 4.56 13.99 -12.70
N ALA A 70 5.79 13.80 -12.23
CA ALA A 70 6.09 13.16 -10.95
C ALA A 70 5.62 13.97 -9.73
N GLY A 71 5.79 15.28 -9.75
CA GLY A 71 5.49 16.14 -8.60
C GLY A 71 4.01 16.09 -8.20
N GLU A 72 3.12 16.23 -9.19
CA GLU A 72 1.67 16.15 -8.97
C GLU A 72 1.24 14.75 -8.51
N PHE A 73 1.75 13.71 -9.16
CA PHE A 73 1.44 12.32 -8.83
C PHE A 73 1.77 11.99 -7.37
N PHE A 74 3.00 12.26 -6.92
CA PHE A 74 3.40 11.97 -5.55
C PHE A 74 2.74 12.88 -4.51
N LEU A 75 2.43 14.14 -4.87
CA LEU A 75 1.67 15.00 -3.98
C LEU A 75 0.22 14.50 -3.80
N GLY A 76 -0.39 14.00 -4.87
CA GLY A 76 -1.71 13.36 -4.82
C GLY A 76 -1.72 12.14 -3.90
N LEU A 77 -0.73 11.25 -4.03
CA LEU A 77 -0.54 10.11 -3.12
C LEU A 77 -0.42 10.57 -1.66
N ALA A 78 0.44 11.55 -1.37
CA ALA A 78 0.59 12.08 -0.01
C ALA A 78 -0.69 12.68 0.59
N GLN A 79 -1.53 13.30 -0.25
CA GLN A 79 -2.85 13.81 0.16
C GLN A 79 -3.82 12.66 0.46
N GLY A 80 -3.82 11.62 -0.37
CA GLY A 80 -4.59 10.39 -0.16
C GLY A 80 -4.28 9.74 1.18
N GLU A 81 -3.00 9.55 1.51
CA GLU A 81 -2.59 9.02 2.83
C GLU A 81 -3.07 9.90 4.00
N GLY A 82 -3.10 11.22 3.80
CA GLY A 82 -3.63 12.16 4.79
C GLY A 82 -5.14 12.01 5.03
N GLN A 83 -5.90 11.58 4.02
CA GLN A 83 -7.31 11.26 4.16
C GLN A 83 -7.51 9.87 4.77
N ALA A 84 -6.72 8.89 4.34
CA ALA A 84 -6.73 7.54 4.88
C ALA A 84 -6.49 7.52 6.41
N LEU A 85 -5.52 8.31 6.92
CA LEU A 85 -5.29 8.45 8.36
C LEU A 85 -6.54 8.86 9.15
N LYS A 86 -7.35 9.77 8.60
CA LYS A 86 -8.59 10.21 9.28
C LYS A 86 -9.65 9.12 9.29
N LEU A 87 -9.74 8.32 8.23
CA LEU A 87 -10.66 7.19 8.16
C LEU A 87 -10.21 6.04 9.06
N LEU A 88 -8.90 5.87 9.24
CA LEU A 88 -8.33 4.87 10.14
C LEU A 88 -8.69 5.15 11.60
N ASP A 89 -8.83 6.43 11.99
CA ASP A 89 -9.28 6.80 13.35
C ASP A 89 -10.65 6.18 13.69
N ASN A 90 -11.56 6.09 12.70
CA ASN A 90 -12.87 5.47 12.89
C ASN A 90 -12.77 3.95 13.09
N PHE A 91 -11.91 3.28 12.31
CA PHE A 91 -11.64 1.86 12.48
C PHE A 91 -11.04 1.55 13.87
N ALA A 92 -10.02 2.33 14.28
CA ALA A 92 -9.41 2.20 15.59
C ALA A 92 -10.43 2.42 16.73
N ALA A 93 -11.26 3.46 16.62
CA ALA A 93 -12.29 3.75 17.62
C ALA A 93 -13.34 2.62 17.74
N ALA A 94 -13.76 2.02 16.63
CA ALA A 94 -14.68 0.87 16.63
C ALA A 94 -14.09 -0.36 17.34
N LEU A 95 -12.76 -0.51 17.31
CA LEU A 95 -12.04 -1.55 18.03
C LEU A 95 -11.80 -1.20 19.51
N GLY A 96 -12.11 0.03 19.93
CA GLY A 96 -11.84 0.54 21.29
C GLY A 96 -10.41 1.06 21.46
N GLU A 97 -9.69 1.26 20.37
CA GLU A 97 -8.34 1.80 20.37
C GLU A 97 -8.35 3.34 20.30
N SER A 98 -7.53 3.97 21.12
CA SER A 98 -7.30 5.42 21.07
C SER A 98 -6.02 5.73 20.31
N GLU A 99 -5.87 6.96 19.79
CA GLU A 99 -4.61 7.40 19.17
C GLU A 99 -3.39 7.18 20.09
N LYS A 100 -3.57 7.34 21.41
CA LYS A 100 -2.52 7.06 22.39
C LYS A 100 -2.09 5.59 22.36
N ASN A 101 -3.02 4.66 22.22
CA ASN A 101 -2.72 3.23 22.10
C ASN A 101 -1.98 2.94 20.80
N LEU A 102 -2.45 3.49 19.68
CA LEU A 102 -1.80 3.35 18.37
C LEU A 102 -0.34 3.82 18.42
N ARG A 103 -0.07 4.94 19.11
CA ARG A 103 1.29 5.50 19.26
C ARG A 103 2.18 4.68 20.19
N SER A 104 1.62 4.07 21.23
CA SER A 104 2.38 3.26 22.20
C SER A 104 2.59 1.81 21.76
N TYR A 105 1.90 1.38 20.71
CA TYR A 105 2.01 0.04 20.14
C TYR A 105 3.45 -0.26 19.69
N GLU A 106 3.97 -1.42 20.06
CA GLU A 106 5.26 -1.91 19.56
C GLU A 106 5.04 -2.65 18.23
N PRO A 107 5.59 -2.15 17.10
CA PRO A 107 5.31 -2.73 15.79
C PRO A 107 5.95 -4.09 15.59
N LYS A 108 5.31 -4.91 14.76
CA LYS A 108 5.93 -6.12 14.25
C LYS A 108 6.99 -5.75 13.21
N PRO A 109 8.22 -6.27 13.33
CA PRO A 109 9.29 -5.93 12.42
C PRO A 109 8.94 -6.16 10.94
N PHE A 110 8.30 -7.30 10.62
CA PHE A 110 7.95 -7.63 9.22
C PHE A 110 6.73 -6.87 8.70
N ALA A 111 5.79 -6.45 9.56
CA ALA A 111 4.71 -5.54 9.17
C ALA A 111 5.24 -4.14 8.79
N GLN A 112 6.42 -3.78 9.29
CA GLN A 112 7.07 -2.49 9.01
C GLN A 112 8.15 -2.57 7.92
N ALA A 113 8.33 -3.72 7.26
CA ALA A 113 9.29 -3.86 6.16
C ALA A 113 8.90 -3.02 4.93
N TYR A 114 7.61 -3.04 4.57
CA TYR A 114 7.04 -2.24 3.49
C TYR A 114 7.28 -0.73 3.67
N PRO A 115 6.84 -0.08 4.77
CA PRO A 115 7.01 1.37 4.91
C PRO A 115 8.48 1.77 5.05
N ALA A 116 9.33 0.90 5.61
CA ALA A 116 10.78 1.14 5.67
C ALA A 116 11.41 1.11 4.28
N TYR A 117 11.01 0.16 3.43
CA TYR A 117 11.48 0.06 2.05
C TYR A 117 11.00 1.26 1.21
N LEU A 118 9.72 1.62 1.32
CA LEU A 118 9.17 2.78 0.61
C LEU A 118 9.88 4.07 1.04
N ALA A 119 10.13 4.29 2.33
CA ALA A 119 10.88 5.45 2.80
C ALA A 119 12.31 5.49 2.25
N GLN A 120 12.96 4.33 2.14
CA GLN A 120 14.30 4.20 1.56
C GLN A 120 14.30 4.49 0.06
N ARG A 121 13.29 4.03 -0.70
CA ARG A 121 13.08 4.42 -2.11
C ARG A 121 12.74 5.90 -2.26
N ALA A 122 11.92 6.44 -1.36
CA ALA A 122 11.59 7.86 -1.33
C ALA A 122 12.81 8.75 -1.05
N ALA A 123 13.80 8.28 -0.31
CA ALA A 123 15.04 9.02 -0.05
C ALA A 123 16.11 8.82 -1.15
N PHE A 124 16.26 7.60 -1.67
CA PHE A 124 17.42 7.23 -2.49
C PHE A 124 17.08 6.60 -3.84
N GLY A 125 15.85 6.18 -4.04
CA GLY A 125 15.36 5.59 -5.29
C GLY A 125 14.95 6.63 -6.33
N THR A 126 14.39 6.14 -7.43
CA THR A 126 13.91 6.97 -8.55
C THR A 126 12.39 7.13 -8.57
N ALA A 127 11.89 8.05 -9.39
CA ALA A 127 10.46 8.24 -9.59
C ALA A 127 9.82 7.00 -10.23
N SER A 128 10.47 6.40 -11.25
CA SER A 128 9.96 5.21 -11.93
C SER A 128 9.90 3.99 -11.01
N GLU A 129 10.86 3.81 -10.10
CA GLU A 129 10.82 2.71 -9.12
C GLU A 129 9.56 2.75 -8.26
N VAL A 130 9.23 3.92 -7.70
CA VAL A 130 8.08 4.06 -6.80
C VAL A 130 6.77 4.07 -7.59
N ALA A 131 6.70 4.79 -8.71
CA ALA A 131 5.50 4.85 -9.53
C ALA A 131 5.11 3.47 -10.09
N LEU A 132 6.09 2.68 -10.56
CA LEU A 132 5.84 1.33 -11.02
C LEU A 132 5.42 0.40 -9.88
N ALA A 133 6.04 0.51 -8.71
CA ALA A 133 5.68 -0.30 -7.56
C ALA A 133 4.24 -0.04 -7.10
N MET A 134 3.81 1.24 -7.04
CA MET A 134 2.43 1.60 -6.73
C MET A 134 1.46 1.10 -7.81
N LEU A 135 1.79 1.29 -9.09
CA LEU A 135 0.92 0.91 -10.20
C LEU A 135 0.72 -0.60 -10.33
N ALA A 136 1.78 -1.38 -10.11
CA ALA A 136 1.74 -2.84 -10.26
C ALA A 136 1.00 -3.53 -9.10
N ASN A 137 0.96 -2.90 -7.93
CA ASN A 137 0.41 -3.49 -6.71
C ASN A 137 -1.03 -3.04 -6.40
N LEU A 138 -1.51 -2.00 -7.08
CA LEU A 138 -2.80 -1.35 -6.82
C LEU A 138 -4.03 -2.28 -6.90
N GLU A 139 -4.10 -3.12 -7.93
CA GLU A 139 -5.25 -4.01 -8.15
C GLU A 139 -5.39 -5.05 -7.03
N GLU A 140 -4.26 -5.61 -6.58
CA GLU A 140 -4.24 -6.63 -5.54
C GLU A 140 -4.56 -6.03 -4.16
N TRP A 141 -3.91 -4.92 -3.82
CA TRP A 141 -4.18 -4.19 -2.58
C TRP A 141 -5.66 -3.75 -2.51
N GLY A 142 -6.20 -3.21 -3.60
CA GLY A 142 -7.61 -2.82 -3.68
C GLY A 142 -8.55 -4.00 -3.49
N SER A 143 -8.21 -5.16 -4.06
CA SER A 143 -8.95 -6.41 -3.83
C SER A 143 -8.93 -6.83 -2.36
N TYR A 144 -7.78 -6.80 -1.70
CA TYR A 144 -7.66 -7.14 -0.27
C TYR A 144 -8.41 -6.16 0.61
N CYS A 145 -8.34 -4.86 0.33
CA CYS A 145 -9.10 -3.84 1.03
C CYS A 145 -10.61 -4.05 0.90
N SER A 146 -11.11 -4.30 -0.32
CA SER A 146 -12.53 -4.57 -0.58
C SER A 146 -13.02 -5.82 0.17
N ARG A 147 -12.25 -6.91 0.12
CA ARG A 147 -12.53 -8.15 0.86
C ARG A 147 -12.54 -7.91 2.37
N THR A 148 -11.56 -7.14 2.87
CA THR A 148 -11.42 -6.79 4.28
C THR A 148 -12.61 -5.99 4.78
N ALA A 149 -13.01 -4.92 4.08
CA ALA A 149 -14.17 -4.11 4.43
C ALA A 149 -15.44 -4.96 4.57
N ARG A 150 -15.71 -5.79 3.55
CA ARG A 150 -16.88 -6.67 3.52
C ARG A 150 -16.86 -7.69 4.67
N ALA A 151 -15.71 -8.29 4.96
CA ALA A 151 -15.57 -9.27 6.04
C ALA A 151 -15.74 -8.63 7.42
N LEU A 152 -15.19 -7.43 7.64
CA LEU A 152 -15.37 -6.67 8.89
C LEU A 152 -16.84 -6.34 9.16
N GLN A 153 -17.60 -5.98 8.14
CA GLN A 153 -19.03 -5.73 8.28
C GLN A 153 -19.80 -7.04 8.54
N ALA A 154 -19.57 -8.06 7.72
CA ALA A 154 -20.35 -9.30 7.76
C ALA A 154 -20.10 -10.15 9.02
N ASN A 155 -18.85 -10.25 9.46
CA ASN A 155 -18.44 -11.21 10.51
C ASN A 155 -18.13 -10.55 11.85
N TYR A 156 -17.79 -9.26 11.86
CA TYR A 156 -17.38 -8.53 13.07
C TYR A 156 -18.33 -7.40 13.45
N GLY A 157 -19.35 -7.12 12.62
CA GLY A 157 -20.40 -6.16 12.92
C GLY A 157 -19.94 -4.70 12.93
N LEU A 158 -18.83 -4.37 12.26
CA LEU A 158 -18.40 -3.00 12.06
C LEU A 158 -19.34 -2.29 11.08
N ASP A 159 -19.60 -1.00 11.31
CA ASP A 159 -20.43 -0.20 10.42
C ASP A 159 -19.64 0.36 9.22
N GLU A 160 -20.34 1.06 8.32
CA GLU A 160 -19.75 1.66 7.12
C GLU A 160 -18.67 2.71 7.45
N GLU A 161 -18.86 3.47 8.51
CA GLU A 161 -17.90 4.49 8.94
C GLU A 161 -16.60 3.86 9.46
N ALA A 162 -16.70 2.76 10.21
CA ALA A 162 -15.57 2.02 10.75
C ALA A 162 -14.75 1.30 9.67
N VAL A 163 -15.35 0.87 8.56
CA VAL A 163 -14.61 0.24 7.45
C VAL A 163 -14.16 1.23 6.37
N GLY A 164 -14.42 2.52 6.56
CA GLY A 164 -14.13 3.59 5.59
C GLY A 164 -12.68 3.63 5.11
N PHE A 165 -11.72 3.27 5.98
CA PHE A 165 -10.31 3.16 5.61
C PHE A 165 -10.08 2.16 4.45
N PHE A 166 -10.69 0.98 4.55
CA PHE A 166 -10.53 -0.08 3.55
C PHE A 166 -11.33 0.21 2.28
N THR A 167 -12.53 0.77 2.41
CA THR A 167 -13.32 1.14 1.21
C THR A 167 -12.64 2.25 0.41
N PHE A 168 -11.92 3.16 1.07
CA PHE A 168 -11.16 4.23 0.40
C PHE A 168 -10.08 3.71 -0.55
N PHE A 169 -9.41 2.61 -0.21
CA PHE A 169 -8.39 1.98 -1.05
C PHE A 169 -8.93 0.89 -1.99
N SER A 170 -10.23 0.57 -1.93
CA SER A 170 -10.81 -0.52 -2.71
C SER A 170 -10.83 -0.25 -4.21
N ASP A 171 -10.85 1.02 -4.62
CA ASP A 171 -10.84 1.44 -6.02
C ASP A 171 -9.70 2.42 -6.29
N SER A 172 -9.18 2.38 -7.51
CA SER A 172 -8.16 3.34 -7.96
C SER A 172 -8.80 4.71 -8.22
N PRO A 173 -8.15 5.82 -7.85
CA PRO A 173 -8.66 7.13 -8.21
C PRO A 173 -8.65 7.31 -9.74
N PRO A 174 -9.62 8.04 -10.32
CA PRO A 174 -9.67 8.27 -11.76
C PRO A 174 -8.35 8.86 -12.29
N GLY A 175 -7.84 8.29 -13.38
CA GLY A 175 -6.61 8.75 -14.03
C GLY A 175 -5.30 8.30 -13.35
N PHE A 176 -5.36 7.55 -12.24
CA PHE A 176 -4.17 7.10 -11.52
C PHE A 176 -3.18 6.32 -12.40
N GLU A 177 -3.69 5.37 -13.17
CA GLU A 177 -2.87 4.54 -14.06
C GLU A 177 -2.17 5.37 -15.14
N GLU A 178 -2.90 6.29 -15.78
CA GLU A 178 -2.35 7.18 -16.81
C GLU A 178 -1.25 8.10 -16.25
N GLN A 179 -1.46 8.63 -15.05
CA GLN A 179 -0.47 9.45 -14.35
C GLN A 179 0.77 8.63 -13.97
N ALA A 180 0.59 7.45 -13.37
CA ALA A 180 1.69 6.59 -12.99
C ALA A 180 2.52 6.16 -14.21
N LEU A 181 1.86 5.75 -15.30
CA LEU A 181 2.54 5.42 -16.57
C LEU A 181 3.32 6.62 -17.12
N SER A 182 2.77 7.83 -17.02
CA SER A 182 3.47 9.05 -17.44
C SER A 182 4.73 9.31 -16.61
N VAL A 183 4.68 9.08 -15.29
CA VAL A 183 5.86 9.18 -14.40
C VAL A 183 6.92 8.14 -14.77
N ILE A 184 6.52 6.90 -15.00
CA ILE A 184 7.43 5.82 -15.38
C ILE A 184 8.09 6.15 -16.72
N GLU A 185 7.31 6.56 -17.72
CA GLU A 185 7.82 6.91 -19.05
C GLU A 185 8.82 8.07 -18.99
N ALA A 186 8.49 9.12 -18.22
CA ALA A 186 9.38 10.27 -18.03
C ALA A 186 10.70 9.88 -17.36
N GLY A 187 10.67 9.04 -16.33
CA GLY A 187 11.88 8.55 -15.66
C GLY A 187 12.73 7.65 -16.57
N LEU A 188 12.10 6.74 -17.34
CA LEU A 188 12.80 5.90 -18.31
C LEU A 188 13.47 6.73 -19.41
N ALA A 189 12.78 7.75 -19.94
CA ALA A 189 13.36 8.70 -20.88
C ALA A 189 14.51 9.52 -20.26
N GLY A 190 14.46 9.75 -18.93
CA GLY A 190 15.51 10.37 -18.14
C GLY A 190 16.70 9.46 -17.79
N GLY A 191 16.63 8.17 -18.13
CA GLY A 191 17.71 7.21 -17.93
C GLY A 191 17.56 6.30 -16.69
N ASP A 192 16.40 6.29 -16.03
CA ASP A 192 16.10 5.30 -14.99
C ASP A 192 16.20 3.86 -15.56
N ASP A 193 16.74 2.93 -14.77
CA ASP A 193 16.88 1.54 -15.18
C ASP A 193 15.54 0.78 -15.05
N PRO A 194 14.95 0.27 -16.14
CA PRO A 194 13.69 -0.48 -16.08
C PRO A 194 13.78 -1.76 -15.24
N GLU A 195 14.95 -2.40 -15.12
CA GLU A 195 15.09 -3.61 -14.31
C GLU A 195 15.15 -3.31 -12.82
N GLU A 196 15.73 -2.17 -12.41
CA GLU A 196 15.69 -1.73 -11.02
C GLU A 196 14.27 -1.28 -10.63
N ALA A 197 13.54 -0.62 -11.54
CA ALA A 197 12.13 -0.32 -11.33
C ALA A 197 11.29 -1.61 -11.14
N ALA A 198 11.48 -2.61 -12.00
CA ALA A 198 10.81 -3.90 -11.86
C ALA A 198 11.21 -4.65 -10.58
N ARG A 199 12.48 -4.58 -10.18
CA ARG A 199 12.97 -5.12 -8.90
C ARG A 199 12.28 -4.43 -7.72
N ALA A 200 12.13 -3.11 -7.77
CA ALA A 200 11.51 -2.35 -6.69
C ALA A 200 10.04 -2.74 -6.50
N ALA A 201 9.29 -2.91 -7.58
CA ALA A 201 7.91 -3.38 -7.53
C ALA A 201 7.79 -4.80 -6.93
N ARG A 202 8.66 -5.73 -7.33
CA ARG A 202 8.69 -7.10 -6.78
C ARG A 202 9.01 -7.12 -5.28
N LEU A 203 9.97 -6.32 -4.84
CA LEU A 203 10.32 -6.22 -3.41
C LEU A 203 9.17 -5.63 -2.60
N LEU A 204 8.54 -4.57 -3.11
CA LEU A 204 7.40 -3.93 -2.46
C LEU A 204 6.23 -4.91 -2.27
N HIS A 205 5.86 -5.65 -3.32
CA HIS A 205 4.82 -6.70 -3.24
C HIS A 205 5.18 -7.80 -2.22
N ALA A 206 6.43 -8.26 -2.20
CA ALA A 206 6.88 -9.25 -1.21
C ALA A 206 6.79 -8.72 0.24
N TYR A 207 7.06 -7.44 0.46
CA TYR A 207 6.92 -6.82 1.77
C TYR A 207 5.47 -6.59 2.18
N GLU A 208 4.56 -6.36 1.24
CA GLU A 208 3.13 -6.37 1.54
C GLU A 208 2.64 -7.76 1.95
N THR A 209 3.10 -8.81 1.26
CA THR A 209 2.78 -10.19 1.68
C THR A 209 3.28 -10.46 3.10
N ALA A 210 4.50 -10.01 3.42
CA ALA A 210 5.07 -10.13 4.77
C ALA A 210 4.27 -9.38 5.84
N PHE A 211 3.61 -8.27 5.49
CA PHE A 211 2.70 -7.57 6.39
C PHE A 211 1.49 -8.42 6.76
N TRP A 212 0.80 -8.99 5.76
CA TRP A 212 -0.35 -9.86 6.02
C TRP A 212 0.03 -11.13 6.79
N ASP A 213 1.17 -11.73 6.44
CA ASP A 213 1.70 -12.90 7.15
C ASP A 213 2.02 -12.60 8.62
N ALA A 214 2.59 -11.41 8.91
CA ALA A 214 2.86 -10.99 10.29
C ALA A 214 1.58 -10.81 11.13
N LEU A 215 0.46 -10.43 10.50
CA LEU A 215 -0.84 -10.35 11.17
C LEU A 215 -1.47 -11.72 11.41
N ALA A 216 -1.24 -12.68 10.53
CA ALA A 216 -1.69 -14.07 10.65
C ALA A 216 -0.76 -14.97 11.49
N GLU A 217 0.43 -14.49 11.86
CA GLU A 217 1.45 -15.30 12.53
C GLU A 217 0.91 -15.94 13.84
N GLY A 218 1.09 -17.25 13.97
CA GLY A 218 0.66 -18.01 15.15
C GLY A 218 -0.84 -18.29 15.25
N LEU A 219 -1.64 -17.89 14.26
CA LEU A 219 -3.02 -18.37 14.10
C LEU A 219 -3.02 -19.82 13.57
N PRO A 220 -4.10 -20.60 13.79
CA PRO A 220 -4.25 -21.98 13.31
C PRO A 220 -4.36 -22.09 11.78
#